data_AF-A0A4V3AA40-F1
#
_entry.id   AF-A0A4V3AA40-F1
#
_cell.length_a   1.000
_cell.length_b   1.000
_cell.length_c   1.000
_cell.angle_alpha   90.00
_cell.angle_beta   90.00
_cell.angle_gamma   90.00
#
_symmetry.space_group_name_H-M   'P 1'
#
loop_
_entity.id
_entity.type
_entity.pdbx_description
1 polymer ?
#
loop_
_entity_poly.entity_id
_entity_poly.type
_entity_poly.pdbx_seq_one_letter_code
_entity_poly.pdbx_strand_id
1 'polypeptide(L)'
;MRTNIEIDDGLIAEAMARGGHPTKKAAVEAGLHLLVRLARQREAAAALWGSDPDYLVPPEDAPRDPALHETQAPLRGGNQAPPR
;
A
#
# COMPACT_ATOMS: atom_id res chain seq x y z
N MET A 1 -7.95 24.07 11.47
CA MET A 1 -6.74 24.59 12.17
C MET A 1 -5.64 24.78 11.14
N ARG A 2 -4.88 25.88 11.20
CA ARG A 2 -3.71 26.11 10.36
C ARG A 2 -2.47 25.83 11.21
N THR A 3 -1.72 24.80 10.87
CA THR A 3 -0.46 24.44 11.53
C THR A 3 0.65 24.55 10.50
N ASN A 4 1.78 25.15 10.88
CA ASN A 4 3.00 25.05 10.08
C ASN A 4 3.79 23.83 10.56
N ILE A 5 4.09 22.95 9.62
CA ILE A 5 4.94 21.77 9.79
C ILE A 5 5.86 21.69 8.58
N GLU A 6 7.13 21.37 8.80
CA GLU A 6 8.07 21.11 7.71
C GLU A 6 7.90 19.66 7.25
N ILE A 7 7.72 19.48 5.95
CA ILE A 7 7.56 18.18 5.29
C ILE A 7 8.50 18.19 4.09
N ASP A 8 9.19 17.07 3.85
CA ASP A 8 9.99 16.88 2.65
C ASP A 8 9.15 17.11 1.38
N ASP A 9 9.66 17.98 0.49
CA ASP A 9 8.93 18.38 -0.71
C ASP A 9 8.87 17.25 -1.77
N GLY A 10 9.84 16.33 -1.77
CA GLY A 10 9.81 15.14 -2.61
C GLY A 10 8.71 14.19 -2.16
N LEU A 11 8.61 13.95 -0.85
CA LEU A 11 7.59 13.09 -0.25
C LEU A 11 6.18 13.61 -0.54
N ILE A 12 5.93 14.92 -0.37
CA ILE A 12 4.58 15.46 -0.62
C ILE A 12 4.24 15.44 -2.11
N ALA A 13 5.22 15.67 -3.00
CA ALA A 13 5.02 15.59 -4.43
C ALA A 13 4.68 14.16 -4.87
N GLU A 14 5.39 13.16 -4.33
CA GLU A 14 5.10 11.76 -4.59
C GLU A 14 3.71 11.36 -4.07
N ALA A 15 3.36 11.77 -2.85
CA ALA A 15 2.04 11.51 -2.27
C ALA A 15 0.91 12.16 -3.10
N MET A 16 1.11 13.39 -3.56
CA MET A 16 0.15 14.07 -4.45
C MET A 16 0.02 13.35 -5.79
N ALA A 17 1.13 12.94 -6.41
CA ALA A 17 1.13 12.27 -7.70
C ALA A 17 0.47 10.89 -7.63
N ARG A 18 0.82 10.07 -6.62
CA ARG A 18 0.25 8.72 -6.44
C ARG A 18 -1.19 8.75 -5.93
N GLY A 19 -1.54 9.72 -5.08
CA GLY A 19 -2.88 9.88 -4.53
C GLY A 19 -3.84 10.67 -5.42
N GLY A 20 -3.36 11.28 -6.50
CA GLY A 20 -4.18 12.13 -7.38
C GLY A 20 -4.69 13.39 -6.68
N HIS A 21 -3.92 13.93 -5.74
CA HIS A 21 -4.34 15.08 -4.93
C HIS A 21 -3.85 16.40 -5.52
N PRO A 22 -4.72 17.39 -5.72
CA PRO A 22 -4.35 18.67 -6.33
C PRO A 22 -3.62 19.62 -5.39
N THR A 23 -3.61 19.35 -4.08
CA THR A 23 -2.98 20.22 -3.07
C THR A 23 -2.24 19.42 -2.01
N LYS A 24 -1.18 20.01 -1.45
CA LYS A 24 -0.43 19.45 -0.31
C LYS A 24 -1.37 19.12 0.85
N LYS A 25 -2.32 20.02 1.16
CA LYS A 25 -3.32 19.82 2.21
C LYS A 25 -4.15 18.56 1.96
N ALA A 26 -4.69 18.40 0.76
CA ALA A 26 -5.52 17.23 0.42
C ALA A 26 -4.72 15.92 0.54
N ALA A 27 -3.45 15.92 0.10
CA ALA A 27 -2.57 14.76 0.26
C ALA A 27 -2.30 14.42 1.73
N VAL A 28 -2.05 15.42 2.57
CA VAL A 28 -1.83 15.21 4.01
C VAL A 28 -3.10 14.69 4.70
N GLU A 29 -4.27 15.28 4.42
CA GLU A 29 -5.54 14.81 4.98
C GLU A 29 -5.84 13.37 4.56
N ALA A 30 -5.65 13.03 3.28
CA ALA A 30 -5.82 11.67 2.79
C ALA A 30 -4.86 10.68 3.46
N GLY A 31 -3.59 11.06 3.64
CA GLY A 31 -2.59 10.26 4.34
C GLY A 31 -2.98 9.99 5.81
N LEU A 32 -3.44 11.02 6.53
CA LEU A 32 -3.92 10.88 7.91
C LEU A 32 -5.13 9.95 8.00
N HIS A 33 -6.10 10.08 7.09
CA HIS A 33 -7.25 9.18 7.03
C HIS A 33 -6.83 7.73 6.77
N LEU A 34 -5.85 7.52 5.88
CA LEU A 34 -5.32 6.18 5.60
C LEU A 34 -4.66 5.57 6.83
N LEU A 35 -3.84 6.34 7.56
CA LEU A 35 -3.18 5.86 8.78
C LEU A 35 -4.19 5.40 9.84
N VAL A 36 -5.24 6.19 10.08
CA VAL A 36 -6.32 5.83 11.02
C VAL A 36 -7.05 4.58 10.55
N ARG A 37 -7.33 4.47 9.25
CA ARG A 37 -7.99 3.29 8.68
C ARG A 37 -7.15 2.02 8.88
N LEU A 38 -5.85 2.09 8.60
CA LEU A 38 -4.93 0.97 8.78
C LEU A 38 -4.82 0.54 10.24
N ALA A 39 -4.76 1.50 11.17
CA ALA A 39 -4.75 1.21 12.61
C ALA A 39 -6.01 0.44 13.03
N ARG A 40 -7.19 0.90 12.62
CA ARG A 40 -8.46 0.20 12.89
C ARG A 40 -8.52 -1.19 12.28
N GLN A 41 -7.97 -1.36 11.07
CA GLN A 41 -7.90 -2.67 10.43
C GLN A 41 -6.99 -3.63 11.20
N ARG A 42 -5.85 -3.15 11.71
CA ARG A 42 -4.96 -3.94 12.59
C ARG A 42 -5.64 -4.33 13.88
N GLU A 43 -6.34 -3.41 14.54
CA GLU A 43 -7.10 -3.69 15.76
C GLU A 43 -8.18 -4.75 15.52
N ALA A 44 -8.95 -4.60 14.44
CA ALA A 44 -9.97 -5.57 14.06
C ALA A 44 -9.36 -6.94 13.75
N ALA A 45 -8.21 -6.96 13.07
CA ALA A 45 -7.51 -8.19 12.75
C ALA A 45 -6.99 -8.90 14.01
N ALA A 46 -6.36 -8.16 14.93
CA ALA A 46 -5.92 -8.69 16.20
C ALA A 46 -7.09 -9.21 17.04
N ALA A 47 -8.26 -8.56 17.00
CA ALA A 47 -9.45 -9.03 17.71
C ALA A 47 -10.01 -10.35 17.13
N LEU A 48 -9.90 -10.57 15.82
CA LEU A 48 -10.38 -11.79 15.16
C LEU A 48 -9.39 -12.96 15.30
N TRP A 49 -8.09 -12.68 15.19
CA TRP A 49 -7.04 -13.70 15.08
C TRP A 49 -6.09 -13.75 16.30
N GLY A 50 -6.33 -12.95 17.34
CA GLY A 50 -5.56 -12.91 18.58
C GLY A 50 -4.18 -12.24 18.49
N SER A 51 -3.62 -12.15 17.27
CA SER A 51 -2.34 -11.52 16.94
C SER A 51 -2.50 -10.72 15.63
N ASP A 52 -1.71 -9.66 15.43
CA ASP A 52 -1.61 -8.98 14.12
C ASP A 52 -1.30 -10.06 13.07
N PRO A 53 -2.15 -10.33 12.08
CA PRO A 53 -1.87 -11.40 11.12
C PRO A 53 -0.57 -11.03 10.41
N ASP A 54 0.46 -11.83 10.64
CA ASP A 54 1.84 -11.69 10.18
C ASP A 54 1.95 -11.57 8.64
N TYR A 55 1.53 -10.44 8.08
CA TYR A 55 1.72 -10.09 6.66
C TYR A 55 2.90 -9.13 6.46
N LEU A 56 3.63 -8.78 7.53
CA LEU A 56 4.78 -7.85 7.48
C LEU A 56 6.08 -8.42 8.07
N VAL A 57 6.03 -9.58 8.72
CA VAL A 57 7.22 -10.32 9.16
C VAL A 57 7.12 -11.70 8.54
N PRO A 58 7.83 -11.99 7.44
CA PRO A 58 8.05 -13.37 7.03
C PRO A 58 8.60 -14.13 8.25
N PRO A 59 8.18 -15.39 8.51
CA PRO A 59 8.83 -16.23 9.51
C PRO A 59 10.36 -16.07 9.36
N GLU A 60 11.11 -15.94 10.46
CA GLU A 60 12.56 -15.73 10.38
C GLU A 60 13.28 -16.86 9.61
N ASP A 61 12.63 -18.03 9.59
CA ASP A 61 12.97 -19.28 8.92
C ASP A 61 12.23 -19.48 7.58
N ALA A 62 11.43 -18.52 7.12
CA ALA A 62 10.85 -18.57 5.80
C ALA A 62 11.99 -18.56 4.77
N PRO A 63 12.01 -19.51 3.82
CA PRO A 63 13.02 -19.52 2.78
C PRO A 63 12.94 -18.19 2.03
N ARG A 64 13.96 -17.34 2.20
CA ARG A 64 14.26 -16.24 1.28
C ARG A 64 14.64 -16.90 -0.03
N ASP A 65 13.66 -17.23 -0.85
CA ASP A 65 13.89 -17.67 -2.20
C ASP A 65 14.10 -16.41 -3.07
N PRO A 66 15.35 -16.11 -3.48
CA PRO A 66 15.63 -14.95 -4.32
C PRO A 66 14.95 -15.05 -5.71
N ALA A 67 14.46 -16.23 -6.12
CA ALA A 67 13.78 -16.42 -7.40
C ALA A 67 12.32 -15.89 -7.42
N LEU A 68 11.72 -15.61 -6.26
CA LEU A 68 10.33 -15.11 -6.20
C LEU A 68 10.15 -13.71 -6.80
N HIS A 69 11.23 -12.94 -6.99
CA HIS A 69 11.17 -11.64 -7.64
C HIS A 69 11.10 -11.70 -9.18
N GLU A 70 11.34 -12.86 -9.81
CA GLU A 70 11.52 -12.92 -11.28
C GLU A 70 10.34 -13.45 -12.08
N THR A 71 9.19 -13.76 -11.48
CA THR A 71 8.01 -14.15 -12.28
C THR A 71 6.87 -13.15 -12.12
N GLN A 72 7.01 -11.99 -12.79
CA GLN A 72 5.81 -11.33 -13.30
C GLN A 72 5.11 -12.34 -14.23
N ALA A 73 4.04 -12.95 -13.74
CA ALA A 73 3.13 -13.71 -14.57
C ALA A 73 2.71 -12.80 -15.75
N PRO A 74 2.88 -13.21 -17.02
CA PRO A 74 2.37 -12.42 -18.12
C PRO A 74 0.85 -12.37 -17.95
N LEU A 75 0.31 -11.17 -17.76
CA LEU A 75 -1.12 -10.93 -17.79
C LEU A 75 -1.65 -11.60 -19.06
N ARG A 76 -2.44 -12.66 -18.87
CA ARG A 76 -3.02 -13.48 -19.93
C ARG A 76 -3.90 -12.57 -20.80
N GLY A 77 -3.30 -11.99 -21.84
CA GLY A 77 -3.99 -11.28 -22.90
C GLY A 77 -4.88 -12.27 -23.65
N GLY A 78 -6.12 -12.41 -23.16
CA GLY A 78 -7.18 -13.09 -23.89
C GLY A 78 -7.59 -12.26 -25.08
N ASN A 79 -6.81 -12.31 -26.16
CA ASN A 79 -7.29 -11.94 -27.49
C ASN A 79 -6.84 -13.00 -28.49
N GLN A 80 -7.65 -14.03 -28.64
CA GLN A 80 -7.68 -14.81 -29.88
C GLN A 80 -9.15 -14.94 -30.30
N ALA A 81 -9.49 -14.19 -31.34
CA ALA A 81 -10.75 -14.31 -32.07
C ALA A 81 -10.85 -15.71 -32.71
N PRO A 82 -12.05 -16.31 -32.81
CA PRO A 82 -12.20 -17.61 -33.43
C PRO A 82 -12.04 -17.53 -34.96
N PRO A 83 -11.26 -18.41 -35.61
CA PRO A 83 -11.34 -18.60 -37.04
C PRO A 83 -12.60 -19.43 -37.41
N ARG A 84 -13.08 -19.18 -38.63
CA ARG A 84 -14.38 -19.54 -39.21
C ARG A 84 -14.66 -21.04 -39.34
#